data_AF-A0A099PDE0-F1
#
_entry.id   AF-A0A099PDE0-F1
#
_cell.length_a   1.000
_cell.length_b   1.000
_cell.length_c   1.000
_cell.angle_alpha   90.00
_cell.angle_beta   90.00
_cell.angle_gamma   90.00
#
_symmetry.space_group_name_H-M   'P 1'
#
loop_
_entity.id
_entity.type
_entity.pdbx_description
1 polymer ?
#
loop_
_entity_poly.entity_id
_entity_poly.type
_entity_poly.pdbx_seq_one_letter_code
_entity_poly.pdbx_strand_id
1 'polypeptide(L)' 'MPLNLTVSPDFAPDHISGWFYFNTYLQRKLGIPIHLELYDSFEKQRSDIRAGKVDLIYANPYDASMLVREI' A
#
# COMPACT_ATOMS: atom_id res chain seq x y z
N MET A 1 -5.51 5.62 15.77
CA MET A 1 -4.31 5.06 15.10
C MET A 1 -4.45 5.33 13.61
N PRO A 2 -3.38 5.67 12.88
CA PRO A 2 -3.44 5.83 11.43
C PRO A 2 -3.72 4.49 10.77
N LEU A 3 -4.45 4.50 9.65
CA LEU A 3 -4.50 3.34 8.75
C LEU A 3 -3.18 3.23 7.99
N ASN A 4 -2.62 2.03 7.89
CA ASN A 4 -1.42 1.76 7.11
C ASN A 4 -1.81 1.34 5.69
N LEU A 5 -1.54 2.22 4.73
CA LEU A 5 -1.74 2.02 3.30
C LEU A 5 -0.41 1.62 2.64
N THR A 6 -0.46 0.66 1.72
CA THR A 6 0.65 0.33 0.82
C THR A 6 0.20 0.17 -0.63
N VAL A 7 1.15 -0.02 -1.53
CA VAL A 7 0.97 -0.14 -2.98
C VAL A 7 1.84 -1.29 -3.49
N SER A 8 1.36 -2.11 -4.43
CA SER A 8 2.18 -3.15 -5.07
C SER A 8 3.52 -2.57 -5.56
N PRO A 9 4.67 -3.25 -5.35
CA PRO A 9 6.01 -2.73 -5.68
C PRO A 9 6.36 -2.90 -7.17
N ASP A 10 5.47 -2.50 -8.07
CA ASP A 10 5.58 -2.72 -9.53
C ASP A 10 5.56 -1.44 -10.37
N PHE A 11 5.72 -0.28 -9.74
CA PHE A 11 5.75 1.01 -10.42
C PHE A 11 7.17 1.59 -10.46
N ALA A 12 7.43 2.40 -11.48
CA ALA A 12 8.71 3.07 -11.63
C ALA A 12 8.91 4.18 -10.58
N PRO A 13 10.16 4.48 -10.15
CA PRO A 13 10.43 5.41 -9.06
C PRO A 13 9.90 6.84 -9.27
N ASP A 14 9.75 7.28 -10.51
CA ASP A 14 9.14 8.56 -10.89
C ASP A 14 7.68 8.68 -10.43
N HIS A 15 6.97 7.57 -10.28
CA HIS A 15 5.60 7.54 -9.76
C HIS A 15 5.49 7.56 -8.23
N ILE A 16 6.61 7.46 -7.49
CA ILE A 16 6.61 7.48 -6.01
C ILE A 16 5.92 8.74 -5.48
N SER A 17 6.22 9.91 -6.06
CA SER A 17 5.64 11.18 -5.64
C SER A 17 4.11 11.20 -5.76
N GLY A 18 3.57 10.57 -6.80
CA GLY A 18 2.13 10.44 -7.05
C GLY A 18 1.39 9.80 -5.88
N TRP A 19 1.99 8.79 -5.24
CA TRP A 19 1.38 8.10 -4.10
C TRP A 19 1.31 8.97 -2.85
N PHE A 20 2.32 9.83 -2.60
CA PHE A 20 2.26 10.78 -1.49
C PHE A 20 1.19 11.87 -1.70
N TYR A 21 1.03 12.36 -2.93
CA TYR A 21 -0.06 13.27 -3.27
C TYR A 21 -1.42 12.60 -3.09
N PHE A 22 -1.57 11.37 -3.58
CA PHE A 22 -2.78 10.58 -3.41
C PHE A 22 -3.11 10.34 -1.93
N ASN A 23 -2.14 9.94 -1.10
CA ASN A 23 -2.32 9.76 0.33
C ASN A 23 -2.77 11.06 1.02
N THR A 24 -2.17 12.19 0.68
CA THR A 24 -2.56 13.51 1.21
C THR A 24 -4.01 13.86 0.83
N TYR A 25 -4.38 13.61 -0.44
CA TYR A 25 -5.74 13.80 -0.91
C TYR A 25 -6.73 12.89 -0.15
N LEU A 26 -6.40 11.61 0.00
CA LEU A 26 -7.22 10.60 0.66
C LEU A 26 -7.47 10.95 2.13
N GLN A 27 -6.41 11.33 2.86
CA GLN A 27 -6.52 11.81 4.24
C GLN A 27 -7.46 13.01 4.36
N ARG A 28 -7.35 14.00 3.47
CA ARG A 28 -8.23 15.19 3.47
C ARG A 28 -9.68 14.84 3.15
N LYS A 29 -9.91 13.89 2.24
CA LYS A 29 -11.27 13.51 1.83
C LYS A 29 -11.98 12.65 2.87
N LEU A 30 -11.26 11.76 3.53
CA LEU A 30 -11.83 10.85 4.53
C LEU A 30 -11.81 11.43 5.95
N GLY A 31 -10.99 12.46 6.21
CA GLY A 31 -10.86 13.06 7.54
C GLY A 31 -10.17 12.13 8.55
N ILE A 32 -9.42 11.14 8.07
CA ILE A 32 -8.72 10.15 8.90
C ILE A 32 -7.21 10.17 8.62
N PRO A 33 -6.37 9.89 9.63
CA PRO A 33 -4.93 9.76 9.43
C PRO A 33 -4.58 8.48 8.68
N ILE A 34 -3.71 8.57 7.68
CA ILE A 34 -3.26 7.43 6.85
C ILE A 34 -1.75 7.53 6.66
N HIS A 35 -1.03 6.49 7.10
CA HIS A 35 0.40 6.30 6.87
C HIS A 35 0.59 5.53 5.57
N LEU A 36 1.41 6.07 4.65
CA LEU A 36 1.77 5.40 3.41
C LEU A 36 3.13 4.74 3.58
N GLU A 37 3.19 3.41 3.44
CA GLU A 37 4.42 2.63 3.44
C GLU A 37 4.68 2.05 2.04
N LEU A 38 5.84 2.34 1.46
CA LEU A 38 6.25 1.85 0.14
C LEU A 38 7.37 0.82 0.30
N TYR A 39 7.30 -0.25 -0.49
CA TYR A 39 8.27 -1.32 -0.47
C TYR A 39 9.08 -1.37 -1.76
N ASP A 40 10.31 -1.87 -1.66
CA ASP A 40 11.20 -2.12 -2.80
C ASP A 40 11.02 -3.52 -3.41
N SER A 41 10.22 -4.38 -2.76
CA SER A 41 10.06 -5.79 -3.11
C SER A 41 8.75 -6.36 -2.58
N PHE A 42 8.14 -7.24 -3.39
CA PHE A 42 6.92 -7.97 -3.00
C PHE A 42 7.13 -8.84 -1.75
N GLU A 43 8.32 -9.42 -1.57
CA GLU A 43 8.62 -10.28 -0.44
C GLU A 43 8.50 -9.55 0.90
N LYS A 44 9.13 -8.36 1.02
CA LYS A 44 9.06 -7.56 2.25
C LYS A 44 7.64 -7.10 2.53
N GLN A 45 6.93 -6.63 1.51
CA GLN A 45 5.54 -6.20 1.65
C GLN A 45 4.66 -7.35 2.16
N ARG A 46 4.77 -8.54 1.56
CA ARG A 46 3.97 -9.71 1.96
C ARG A 46 4.28 -10.17 3.38
N SER A 47 5.54 -10.09 3.80
CA SER A 47 5.92 -10.36 5.19
C SER A 47 5.19 -9.45 6.17
N ASP A 48 5.14 -8.15 5.85
CA ASP A 48 4.46 -7.15 6.70
C ASP A 48 2.92 -7.24 6.63
N ILE A 49 2.34 -7.61 5.48
CA ILE A 49 0.91 -7.92 5.37
C ILE A 49 0.56 -9.10 6.28
N ARG A 50 1.32 -10.20 6.21
CA ARG A 50 1.10 -11.38 7.07
C ARG A 50 1.31 -11.09 8.54
N ALA A 51 2.19 -10.15 8.88
CA ALA A 51 2.40 -9.66 10.24
C ALA A 51 1.29 -8.71 10.73
N GLY A 52 0.27 -8.41 9.92
CA GLY A 52 -0.84 -7.53 10.29
C GLY A 52 -0.46 -6.04 10.37
N LYS A 53 0.60 -5.62 9.67
CA LYS A 53 1.06 -4.22 9.68
C LYS A 53 0.38 -3.35 8.61
N VAL A 54 -0.30 -3.97 7.65
CA VAL A 54 -0.94 -3.30 6.52
C VAL A 54 -2.46 -3.43 6.64
N ASP A 55 -3.16 -2.29 6.66
CA ASP A 55 -4.62 -2.23 6.74
C ASP A 55 -5.27 -2.14 5.36
N LEU A 56 -4.59 -1.51 4.40
CA LEU A 56 -5.08 -1.28 3.04
C LEU A 56 -3.96 -1.41 2.02
N ILE A 57 -4.27 -1.99 0.86
CA ILE A 57 -3.34 -2.12 -0.27
C ILE A 57 -4.00 -1.69 -1.59
N TYR A 58 -3.30 -0.85 -2.36
CA TYR A 58 -3.55 -0.71 -3.79
C TYR A 58 -2.76 -1.78 -4.54
N ALA A 59 -3.46 -2.81 -5.01
CA ALA A 59 -2.84 -3.94 -5.68
C ALA A 59 -3.09 -3.93 -7.19
N ASN A 60 -2.07 -4.30 -7.98
CA ASN A 60 -2.28 -4.64 -9.38
C ASN A 60 -3.10 -5.96 -9.50
N PRO A 61 -3.70 -6.29 -10.67
CA PRO A 61 -4.55 -7.48 -10.79
C PRO A 61 -3.86 -8.81 -10.44
N TYR A 62 -2.58 -8.95 -10.78
CA TYR A 62 -1.81 -10.16 -10.46
C TYR A 62 -1.61 -10.30 -8.95
N ASP A 63 -1.15 -9.25 -8.30
CA ASP A 63 -0.89 -9.23 -6.86
C ASP A 63 -2.19 -9.36 -6.07
N ALA A 64 -3.28 -8.69 -6.49
CA ALA A 64 -4.60 -8.86 -5.91
C ALA A 64 -5.05 -10.34 -5.94
N SER A 65 -4.87 -11.01 -7.08
CA SER A 65 -5.21 -12.44 -7.21
C SER A 65 -4.35 -13.33 -6.30
N MET A 66 -3.09 -12.97 -6.07
CA MET A 66 -2.20 -13.69 -5.16
C MET A 66 -2.58 -13.46 -3.70
N LEU A 67 -2.82 -12.21 -3.30
CA LEU A 67 -3.19 -11.82 -1.94
C LEU A 67 -4.48 -12.52 -1.49
N VAL A 68 -5.49 -12.59 -2.36
CA VAL A 68 -6.77 -13.29 -2.06
C VAL A 68 -6.58 -14.80 -1.89
N ARG A 69 -5.53 -15.38 -2.49
CA ARG A 69 -5.30 -16.84 -2.47
C ARG A 69 -4.36 -17.30 -1.36
N GLU A 70 -3.40 -16.47 -0.99
CA GLU A 70 -2.27 -16.86 -0.13
C GLU A 70 -2.28 -16.21 1.25
N ILE A 71 -3.20 -15.28 1.51
CA ILE A 71 -3.36 -14.55 2.77
C ILE A 71 -4.79 -14.72 3.25
#